data_AF-A0A6I6L920-F1
#
_entry.id   AF-A0A6I6L920-F1
#
_cell.length_a   1.000
_cell.length_b   1.000
_cell.length_c   1.000
_cell.angle_alpha   90.00
_cell.angle_beta   90.00
_cell.angle_gamma   90.00
#
_symmetry.space_group_name_H-M   'P 1'
#
loop_
_entity.id
_entity.type
_entity.pdbx_description
1 polymer ?
#
loop_
_entity_poly.entity_id
_entity_poly.type
_entity_poly.pdbx_seq_one_letter_code
_entity_poly.pdbx_strand_id
1 'polypeptide(L)'
;MKGYVWAGVLALGVLGSTPSAVAQGRSFYLMQYNSTVTEMNRVVDRINSLKTDIKTEKDFTRGCSMLGSLISDMKEAQILTERLADYAYQLDDMDGHRQAVDRHNAYLEERHYWEEQRDRMCK
;
A
#
# COMPACT_ATOMS: atom_id res chain seq x y z
N MET A 1 1.55 64.49 12.77
CA MET A 1 2.35 63.28 12.48
C MET A 1 1.60 62.11 13.09
N LYS A 2 0.81 61.38 12.31
CA LYS A 2 1.09 60.02 11.81
C LYS A 2 1.52 59.05 12.91
N GLY A 3 0.65 58.08 13.21
CA GLY A 3 0.98 56.93 14.03
C GLY A 3 -0.24 56.08 14.38
N TYR A 4 -0.93 55.53 13.37
CA TYR A 4 -1.89 54.45 13.58
C TYR A 4 -1.12 53.20 14.03
N VAL A 5 -1.31 52.76 15.27
CA VAL A 5 -0.82 51.44 15.72
C VAL A 5 -1.97 50.45 15.52
N TRP A 6 -1.87 49.74 14.40
CA TRP A 6 -2.76 48.65 14.02
C TRP A 6 -2.59 47.45 14.94
N ALA A 7 -3.70 46.75 15.14
CA ALA A 7 -3.83 45.48 15.81
C ALA A 7 -2.81 44.43 15.33
N GLY A 8 -2.30 43.65 16.28
CA GLY A 8 -1.56 42.41 16.04
C GLY A 8 -1.95 41.38 17.09
N VAL A 9 -3.20 40.90 17.03
CA VAL A 9 -3.58 39.61 17.63
C VAL A 9 -2.96 38.52 16.74
N LEU A 10 -2.60 37.40 17.36
CA LEU A 10 -2.25 36.09 16.78
C LEU A 10 -0.77 35.88 16.47
N ALA A 11 -0.08 35.24 17.41
CA ALA A 11 0.31 33.84 17.22
C ALA A 11 0.88 33.32 18.54
N LEU A 12 0.01 32.73 19.36
CA LEU A 12 0.42 31.71 20.31
C LEU A 12 1.29 30.73 19.55
N GLY A 13 2.58 30.70 19.89
CA GLY A 13 3.50 29.66 19.49
C GLY A 13 3.02 28.34 20.07
N VAL A 14 2.06 27.72 19.38
CA VAL A 14 1.90 26.28 19.42
C VAL A 14 3.14 25.75 18.69
N LEU A 15 4.20 25.57 19.47
CA LEU A 15 5.26 24.62 19.18
C LEU A 15 4.57 23.27 19.05
N GLY A 16 3.98 23.03 17.87
CA GLY A 16 3.65 21.71 17.40
C GLY A 16 4.97 21.01 17.21
N SER A 17 5.50 20.46 18.29
CA SER A 17 6.37 19.31 18.22
C SER A 17 5.55 18.24 17.50
N THR A 18 5.62 18.23 16.17
CA THR A 18 5.54 16.99 15.43
C THR A 18 6.45 16.04 16.19
N PRO A 19 5.94 14.95 16.79
CA PRO A 19 6.81 14.01 17.44
C PRO A 19 7.82 13.62 16.36
N SER A 20 9.09 13.95 16.58
CA SER A 20 10.18 13.40 15.80
C SER A 20 9.91 11.90 15.78
N ALA A 21 9.68 11.35 14.58
CA ALA A 21 9.51 9.93 14.40
C ALA A 21 10.75 9.30 15.04
N VAL A 22 10.59 8.78 16.25
CA VAL A 22 11.68 8.17 16.99
C VAL A 22 12.13 7.04 16.09
N ALA A 23 13.38 7.08 15.61
CA ALA A 23 13.93 5.99 14.83
C ALA A 23 13.77 4.73 15.68
N GLN A 24 12.79 3.89 15.31
CA GLN A 24 12.51 2.67 16.03
C GLN A 24 13.72 1.75 15.81
N GLY A 25 14.12 0.99 16.83
CA GLY A 25 15.33 0.17 16.73
C GLY A 25 15.25 -0.87 15.61
N ARG A 26 16.40 -1.34 15.10
CA ARG A 26 16.48 -2.38 14.05
C ARG A 26 15.59 -3.61 14.32
N SER A 27 15.48 -4.05 15.57
CA SER A 27 14.63 -5.18 15.97
C SER A 27 13.13 -4.95 15.72
N PHE A 28 12.67 -3.70 15.87
CA PHE A 28 11.29 -3.33 15.55
C PHE A 28 11.03 -3.48 14.04
N TYR A 29 11.89 -2.92 13.20
CA TYR A 29 11.72 -3.02 11.75
C TYR A 29 11.83 -4.45 11.24
N LEU A 30 12.69 -5.28 11.83
CA LEU A 30 12.74 -6.73 11.53
C LEU A 30 11.42 -7.43 11.86
N MET A 31 10.82 -7.12 13.02
CA MET A 31 9.53 -7.69 13.41
C MET A 31 8.42 -7.26 12.44
N GLN A 32 8.37 -5.97 12.09
CA GLN A 32 7.38 -5.46 11.14
C GLN A 32 7.57 -6.05 9.74
N TYR A 33 8.81 -6.13 9.26
CA TYR A 33 9.13 -6.77 7.98
C TYR A 33 8.62 -8.21 7.94
N ASN A 34 8.95 -9.03 8.94
CA ASN A 34 8.52 -10.44 8.99
C ASN A 34 6.99 -10.58 9.09
N SER A 35 6.35 -9.71 9.87
CA SER A 35 4.88 -9.67 9.97
C SER A 35 4.25 -9.34 8.62
N THR A 36 4.76 -8.32 7.93
CA THR A 36 4.28 -7.91 6.60
C THR A 36 4.55 -8.98 5.53
N VAL A 37 5.67 -9.70 5.57
CA VAL A 37 5.90 -10.86 4.68
C VAL A 37 4.83 -11.93 4.88
N THR A 38 4.45 -12.20 6.14
CA THR A 38 3.42 -13.19 6.45
C THR A 38 2.05 -12.75 5.92
N GLU A 39 1.72 -11.47 6.09
CA GLU A 39 0.50 -10.88 5.55
C GLU A 39 0.49 -10.94 4.01
N MET A 40 1.61 -10.55 3.39
CA MET A 40 1.79 -10.58 1.94
C MET A 40 1.56 -11.98 1.36
N ASN A 41 2.11 -13.02 1.98
CA ASN A 41 1.91 -14.41 1.54
C ASN A 41 0.42 -14.79 1.54
N ARG A 42 -0.34 -14.38 2.57
CA ARG A 42 -1.79 -14.64 2.62
C ARG A 42 -2.52 -13.91 1.50
N VAL A 43 -2.15 -12.67 1.20
CA VAL A 43 -2.75 -11.91 0.09
C VAL A 43 -2.44 -12.59 -1.25
N VAL A 44 -1.19 -13.02 -1.45
CA VAL A 44 -0.77 -13.73 -2.66
C VAL A 44 -1.54 -15.03 -2.85
N ASP A 45 -1.76 -15.80 -1.79
CA ASP A 45 -2.57 -17.02 -1.84
C ASP A 45 -4.01 -16.72 -2.26
N ARG A 46 -4.63 -15.66 -1.72
CA ARG A 46 -5.97 -15.23 -2.12
C ARG A 46 -6.02 -14.80 -3.59
N ILE A 47 -5.04 -14.01 -4.04
CA ILE A 47 -4.92 -13.58 -5.44
C ILE A 47 -4.84 -14.79 -6.37
N ASN A 48 -3.98 -15.78 -6.04
CA ASN A 48 -3.80 -16.97 -6.86
C ASN A 48 -5.06 -17.86 -6.89
N SER A 49 -5.75 -17.99 -5.75
CA SER A 49 -7.05 -18.67 -5.68
C SER A 49 -8.07 -17.99 -6.60
N LEU A 50 -8.26 -16.68 -6.44
CA LEU A 50 -9.21 -15.91 -7.26
C LEU A 50 -8.90 -15.99 -8.75
N LYS A 51 -7.62 -15.87 -9.15
CA LYS A 51 -7.21 -16.05 -10.55
C LYS A 51 -7.55 -17.43 -11.10
N THR A 52 -7.51 -18.46 -10.27
CA THR A 52 -7.88 -19.82 -10.65
C THR A 52 -9.40 -19.96 -10.75
N ASP A 53 -10.12 -19.47 -9.75
CA ASP A 53 -11.57 -19.60 -9.68
C ASP A 53 -12.26 -18.83 -10.81
N ILE A 54 -11.81 -17.60 -11.12
CA ILE A 54 -12.33 -16.76 -12.21
C ILE A 54 -12.29 -17.49 -13.56
N LYS A 55 -11.26 -18.30 -13.83
CA LYS A 55 -11.15 -19.04 -15.10
C LYS A 55 -12.22 -20.13 -15.27
N THR A 56 -12.80 -20.59 -14.18
CA THR A 56 -13.76 -21.69 -14.17
C THR A 56 -15.19 -21.24 -13.86
N GLU A 57 -15.36 -19.98 -13.44
CA GLU A 57 -16.65 -19.42 -13.10
C GLU A 57 -17.53 -19.24 -14.35
N LYS A 58 -18.79 -19.65 -14.24
CA LYS A 58 -19.78 -19.59 -15.33
C LYS A 58 -20.87 -18.56 -15.06
N ASP A 59 -21.08 -18.21 -13.79
CA ASP A 59 -22.00 -17.14 -13.41
C ASP A 59 -21.32 -15.79 -13.62
N PHE A 60 -21.90 -14.99 -14.51
CA PHE A 60 -21.40 -13.67 -14.86
C PHE A 60 -21.33 -12.70 -13.68
N THR A 61 -22.39 -12.63 -12.86
CA THR A 61 -22.46 -11.71 -11.72
C THR A 61 -21.41 -12.08 -10.67
N ARG A 62 -21.26 -13.40 -10.45
CA ARG A 62 -20.24 -13.92 -9.55
C ARG A 62 -18.82 -13.66 -10.06
N GLY A 63 -18.58 -13.87 -11.36
CA GLY A 63 -17.31 -13.55 -12.00
C GLY A 63 -16.92 -12.08 -11.85
N CYS A 64 -17.87 -11.17 -12.03
CA CYS A 64 -17.65 -9.73 -11.82
C CYS A 64 -17.34 -9.37 -10.36
N SER A 65 -18.02 -10.00 -9.41
CA SER A 65 -17.71 -9.85 -7.98
C SER A 65 -16.29 -10.32 -7.65
N MET A 66 -15.91 -11.50 -8.17
CA MET A 66 -14.57 -12.08 -7.97
C MET A 66 -13.46 -11.24 -8.59
N LEU A 67 -13.68 -10.65 -9.77
CA LEU A 67 -12.77 -9.66 -10.36
C LEU A 67 -12.62 -8.43 -9.46
N GLY A 68 -13.72 -7.96 -8.86
CA GLY A 68 -13.68 -6.89 -7.86
C GLY A 68 -12.82 -7.23 -6.64
N SER A 69 -12.99 -8.44 -6.09
CA SER A 69 -12.17 -8.94 -4.98
C SER A 69 -10.70 -9.08 -5.37
N LEU A 70 -10.40 -9.60 -6.58
CA LEU A 70 -9.03 -9.74 -7.08
C LEU A 70 -8.32 -8.38 -7.15
N ILE A 71 -8.98 -7.37 -7.71
CA ILE A 71 -8.45 -6.00 -7.78
C ILE A 71 -8.22 -5.42 -6.39
N SER A 72 -9.11 -5.71 -5.43
CA SER A 72 -8.94 -5.27 -4.04
C SER A 72 -7.72 -5.91 -3.38
N ASP A 73 -7.57 -7.23 -3.51
CA ASP A 73 -6.40 -7.95 -2.97
C ASP A 73 -5.10 -7.48 -3.65
N MET A 74 -5.11 -7.14 -4.94
CA MET A 74 -3.94 -6.54 -5.60
C MET A 74 -3.58 -5.16 -5.04
N LYS A 75 -4.56 -4.32 -4.68
CA LYS A 75 -4.29 -3.03 -4.01
C LYS A 75 -3.69 -3.24 -2.63
N GLU A 76 -4.16 -4.22 -1.89
CA GLU A 76 -3.58 -4.61 -0.60
C GLU A 76 -2.13 -5.09 -0.77
N ALA A 77 -1.86 -5.96 -1.76
CA ALA A 77 -0.52 -6.42 -2.09
C ALA A 77 0.43 -5.26 -2.40
N GLN A 78 -0.02 -4.24 -3.15
CA GLN A 78 0.77 -3.05 -3.44
C GLN A 78 1.17 -2.28 -2.17
N ILE A 79 0.22 -2.04 -1.27
CA ILE A 79 0.47 -1.36 0.01
C ILE A 79 1.47 -2.15 0.86
N LEU A 80 1.34 -3.48 0.90
CA LEU A 80 2.27 -4.34 1.63
C LEU A 80 3.67 -4.30 1.02
N THR A 81 3.80 -4.29 -0.31
CA THR A 81 5.11 -4.15 -0.96
C THR A 81 5.76 -2.79 -0.72
N GLU A 82 5.00 -1.70 -0.65
CA GLU A 82 5.52 -0.39 -0.24
C GLU A 82 6.07 -0.43 1.18
N ARG A 83 5.32 -1.01 2.13
CA ARG A 83 5.77 -1.19 3.52
C ARG A 83 7.04 -2.04 3.61
N LEU A 84 7.11 -3.14 2.84
CA LEU A 84 8.30 -3.98 2.77
C LEU A 84 9.51 -3.21 2.24
N ALA A 85 9.32 -2.36 1.24
CA ALA A 85 10.37 -1.50 0.71
C ALA A 85 10.87 -0.53 1.79
N ASP A 86 9.95 0.14 2.50
CA ASP A 86 10.31 1.07 3.57
C ASP A 86 11.05 0.37 4.71
N TYR A 87 10.57 -0.79 5.17
CA TYR A 87 11.22 -1.55 6.23
C TYR A 87 12.59 -2.09 5.80
N ALA A 88 12.73 -2.59 4.57
CA ALA A 88 14.03 -3.02 4.05
C ALA A 88 15.03 -1.86 4.03
N TYR A 89 14.60 -0.66 3.63
CA TYR A 89 15.44 0.54 3.69
C TYR A 89 15.88 0.88 5.11
N GLN A 90 14.98 0.82 6.11
CA GLN A 90 15.32 1.04 7.51
C GLN A 90 16.27 -0.03 8.09
N LEU A 91 16.33 -1.21 7.47
CA LEU A 91 17.21 -2.32 7.84
C LEU A 91 18.56 -2.31 7.13
N ASP A 92 18.78 -1.34 6.23
CA ASP A 92 19.93 -1.27 5.32
C ASP A 92 20.00 -2.47 4.35
N ASP A 93 18.83 -3.04 4.01
CA ASP A 93 18.67 -4.10 3.02
C ASP A 93 18.23 -3.51 1.66
N MET A 94 19.20 -2.99 0.92
CA MET A 94 18.94 -2.31 -0.36
C MET A 94 18.47 -3.27 -1.47
N ASP A 95 18.90 -4.53 -1.42
CA ASP A 95 18.44 -5.55 -2.37
C ASP A 95 16.99 -5.93 -2.09
N GLY A 96 16.62 -6.11 -0.82
CA GLY A 96 15.23 -6.33 -0.40
C GLY A 96 14.33 -5.15 -0.75
N HIS A 97 14.81 -3.92 -0.55
CA HIS A 97 14.10 -2.70 -0.94
C HIS A 97 13.80 -2.68 -2.45
N ARG A 98 14.82 -2.91 -3.28
CA ARG A 98 14.66 -2.94 -4.74
C ARG A 98 13.67 -4.01 -5.18
N GLN A 99 13.78 -5.23 -4.64
CA GLN A 99 12.84 -6.31 -4.96
C GLN A 99 11.41 -5.98 -4.58
N ALA A 100 11.19 -5.30 -3.44
CA ALA A 100 9.86 -4.88 -3.02
C ALA A 100 9.28 -3.82 -3.96
N VAL A 101 10.09 -2.87 -4.43
CA VAL A 101 9.68 -1.88 -5.46
C VAL A 101 9.35 -2.56 -6.80
N ASP A 102 10.18 -3.49 -7.26
CA ASP A 102 9.92 -4.23 -8.51
C ASP A 102 8.60 -5.02 -8.41
N ARG A 103 8.33 -5.64 -7.25
CA ARG A 103 7.05 -6.33 -7.00
C ARG A 103 5.88 -5.36 -6.95
N HIS A 104 6.03 -4.20 -6.32
CA HIS A 104 4.98 -3.17 -6.31
C HIS A 104 4.56 -2.79 -7.73
N ASN A 105 5.55 -2.55 -8.61
CA ASN A 105 5.31 -2.20 -10.01
C ASN A 105 4.64 -3.35 -10.77
N ALA A 106 5.06 -4.60 -10.55
CA ALA A 106 4.41 -5.75 -11.15
C ALA A 106 2.92 -5.87 -10.75
N TYR A 107 2.60 -5.64 -9.46
CA TYR A 107 1.20 -5.60 -9.03
C TYR A 107 0.43 -4.42 -9.59
N LEU A 108 1.07 -3.26 -9.79
CA LEU A 108 0.44 -2.09 -10.40
C LEU A 108 0.02 -2.39 -11.84
N GLU A 109 0.93 -2.91 -12.64
CA GLU A 109 0.68 -3.29 -14.03
C GLU A 109 -0.41 -4.35 -14.12
N GLU A 110 -0.31 -5.40 -13.29
CA GLU A 110 -1.29 -6.48 -13.31
C GLU A 110 -2.67 -6.01 -12.85
N ARG A 111 -2.74 -5.16 -11.82
CA ARG A 111 -4.00 -4.58 -11.35
C ARG A 111 -4.68 -3.79 -12.47
N HIS A 112 -3.94 -2.96 -13.20
CA HIS A 112 -4.50 -2.19 -14.30
C HIS A 112 -5.06 -3.08 -15.40
N TYR A 113 -4.38 -4.17 -15.73
CA TYR A 113 -4.94 -5.18 -16.65
C TYR A 113 -6.29 -5.73 -16.15
N TRP A 114 -6.39 -6.13 -14.87
CA TRP A 114 -7.64 -6.68 -14.33
C TRP A 114 -8.75 -5.63 -14.16
N GLU A 115 -8.41 -4.39 -13.82
CA GLU A 115 -9.34 -3.26 -13.80
C GLU A 115 -9.95 -3.04 -15.19
N GLU A 116 -9.13 -3.09 -16.25
CA GLU A 116 -9.60 -3.01 -17.62
C GLU A 116 -10.48 -4.21 -18.02
N GLN A 117 -10.08 -5.44 -17.67
CA GLN A 117 -10.91 -6.62 -17.95
C GLN A 117 -12.28 -6.52 -17.27
N ARG A 118 -12.31 -6.12 -15.99
CA ARG A 118 -13.56 -5.93 -15.26
C ARG A 118 -14.41 -4.85 -15.94
N ASP A 119 -13.83 -3.73 -16.33
CA ASP A 119 -14.57 -2.65 -16.96
C ASP A 119 -15.10 -3.03 -18.35
N ARG A 120 -14.41 -3.90 -19.10
CA ARG A 120 -14.92 -4.43 -20.38
C ARG A 120 -16.02 -5.47 -20.22
N MET A 121 -15.96 -6.28 -19.16
CA MET A 121 -16.87 -7.41 -18.98
C MET A 121 -18.09 -7.05 -18.14
N CYS A 122 -17.95 -6.18 -17.14
CA CYS A 122 -18.90 -6.03 -16.03
C CYS A 122 -19.54 -4.64 -15.91
N LYS A 123 -19.23 -3.71 -16.81
CA LYS A 123 -19.85 -2.40 -16.92
C LYS A 123 -20.51 -2.27 -18.30
#